data_AF-A0A833H5V2-F1
#
_entry.id   AF-A0A833H5V2-F1
#
_cell.length_a   1.000
_cell.length_b   1.000
_cell.length_c   1.000
_cell.angle_alpha   90.00
_cell.angle_beta   90.00
_cell.angle_gamma   90.00
#
_symmetry.space_group_name_H-M   'P 1'
#
loop_
_entity.id
_entity.type
_entity.pdbx_description
1 polymer ?
#
loop_
_entity_poly.entity_id
_entity_poly.type
_entity_poly.pdbx_seq_one_letter_code
_entity_poly.pdbx_strand_id
1 'polypeptide(L)'
;PSPSGRPGRDQGGRLAVSDSLARSAMVKRTAGFLPLRETVLIVALCNHPPLIDENFEAVETLDLVHPDLRRLHAALIDALAHGVAHERRAVVEALERAGLAETWQRALELVRRARQWPALEDAAIEDARDAFAQALHLHRSARTLHRELKAAEAALAAEPTDENYRHLVEIQAQFRDVQATEALIEGFGVMSGRARQGS
;
A
#
# COMPACT_ATOMS: atom_id res chain seq x y z
N PRO A 1 -20.09 18.60 64.28
CA PRO A 1 -19.11 19.02 63.25
C PRO A 1 -18.55 17.81 62.48
N SER A 2 -19.01 17.61 61.24
CA SER A 2 -18.29 16.88 60.16
C SER A 2 -17.31 17.87 59.45
N PRO A 3 -16.46 17.52 58.44
CA PRO A 3 -16.39 16.24 57.68
C PRO A 3 -14.97 15.74 57.22
N SER A 4 -14.96 14.48 56.73
CA SER A 4 -14.33 13.93 55.48
C SER A 4 -12.81 13.97 55.16
N GLY A 5 -12.29 12.84 54.64
CA GLY A 5 -11.30 12.83 53.55
C GLY A 5 -10.50 11.53 53.34
N ARG A 6 -10.89 10.68 52.38
CA ARG A 6 -10.04 9.65 51.71
C ARG A 6 -9.36 10.26 50.47
N PRO A 7 -8.26 9.68 49.96
CA PRO A 7 -8.34 8.89 48.70
C PRO A 7 -7.45 7.61 48.77
N GLY A 8 -7.71 6.47 48.14
CA GLY A 8 -8.35 6.20 46.85
C GLY A 8 -7.31 6.17 45.73
N ARG A 9 -6.47 5.11 45.64
CA ARG A 9 -5.39 4.99 44.63
C ARG A 9 -5.67 3.89 43.60
N ASP A 10 -5.81 4.35 42.36
CA ASP A 10 -5.53 3.75 41.04
C ASP A 10 -5.67 2.25 40.81
N GLN A 11 -6.76 1.88 40.13
CA GLN A 11 -6.91 0.63 39.37
C GLN A 11 -7.15 0.86 37.86
N GLY A 12 -6.84 2.05 37.33
CA GLY A 12 -7.17 2.45 35.96
C GLY A 12 -6.14 2.11 34.87
N GLY A 13 -4.88 1.82 35.22
CA GLY A 13 -3.79 1.70 34.24
C GLY A 13 -3.73 0.37 33.48
N ARG A 14 -4.19 -0.74 34.07
CA ARG A 14 -4.05 -2.07 33.46
C ARG A 14 -5.14 -2.40 32.43
N LEU A 15 -6.35 -1.87 32.61
CA LEU A 15 -7.47 -2.13 31.69
C LEU A 15 -7.35 -1.30 30.39
N ALA A 16 -6.87 -0.06 30.48
CA ALA A 16 -6.70 0.81 29.32
C ALA A 16 -5.62 0.33 28.32
N VAL A 17 -4.55 -0.31 28.82
CA VAL A 17 -3.48 -0.85 27.97
C VAL A 17 -3.96 -2.08 27.19
N SER A 18 -4.77 -2.94 27.81
CA SER A 18 -5.37 -4.11 27.14
C SER A 18 -6.31 -3.70 26.00
N ASP A 19 -7.11 -2.66 26.19
CA ASP A 19 -8.00 -2.14 25.13
C ASP A 19 -7.21 -1.50 23.98
N SER A 20 -6.12 -0.80 24.27
CA SER A 20 -5.24 -0.21 23.26
C SER A 20 -4.53 -1.30 22.43
N LEU A 21 -4.02 -2.35 23.08
CA LEU A 21 -3.39 -3.49 22.41
C LEU A 21 -4.40 -4.34 21.63
N ALA A 22 -5.59 -4.56 22.16
CA ALA A 22 -6.67 -5.30 21.48
C ALA A 22 -7.17 -4.54 20.25
N ARG A 23 -7.34 -3.21 20.33
CA ARG A 23 -7.66 -2.36 19.18
C ARG A 23 -6.53 -2.34 18.17
N SER A 24 -5.27 -2.26 18.60
CA SER A 24 -4.12 -2.29 17.69
C SER A 24 -3.98 -3.65 16.98
N ALA A 25 -4.21 -4.75 17.69
CA ALA A 25 -4.23 -6.10 17.12
C ALA A 25 -5.44 -6.32 16.17
N MET A 26 -6.58 -5.72 16.47
CA MET A 26 -7.77 -5.75 15.62
C MET A 26 -7.58 -4.89 14.35
N VAL A 27 -7.01 -3.69 14.47
CA VAL A 27 -6.60 -2.84 13.34
C VAL A 27 -5.57 -3.55 12.47
N LYS A 28 -4.57 -4.21 13.07
CA LYS A 28 -3.58 -5.07 12.38
C LYS A 28 -4.22 -6.28 11.67
N ARG A 29 -5.38 -6.75 12.14
CA ARG A 29 -6.13 -7.86 11.53
C ARG A 29 -7.07 -7.41 10.41
N THR A 30 -7.53 -6.15 10.42
CA THR A 30 -8.32 -5.54 9.35
C THR A 30 -7.49 -4.89 8.23
N ALA A 31 -6.24 -4.53 8.49
CA ALA A 31 -5.31 -4.18 7.42
C ALA A 31 -4.97 -5.48 6.68
N GLY A 32 -5.61 -5.71 5.53
CA GLY A 32 -5.34 -6.86 4.67
C GLY A 32 -3.87 -6.92 4.23
N PHE A 33 -3.55 -7.91 3.39
CA PHE A 33 -2.22 -7.96 2.80
C PHE A 33 -1.98 -6.70 1.96
N LEU A 34 -0.78 -6.11 2.09
CA LEU A 34 -0.36 -4.98 1.27
C LEU A 34 -0.24 -5.48 -0.19
N PRO A 35 -0.94 -4.87 -1.16
CA PRO A 35 -0.82 -5.25 -2.56
C PRO A 35 0.60 -4.93 -3.05
N LEU A 36 1.26 -5.89 -3.70
CA LEU A 36 2.69 -5.80 -3.95
C LEU A 36 3.03 -4.62 -4.86
N ARG A 37 2.29 -4.44 -5.95
CA ARG A 37 2.57 -3.36 -6.92
C ARG A 37 2.41 -1.97 -6.29
N GLU A 38 1.33 -1.73 -5.55
CA GLU A 38 1.15 -0.44 -4.86
C GLU A 38 2.26 -0.22 -3.82
N THR A 39 2.68 -1.30 -3.14
CA THR A 39 3.77 -1.23 -2.16
C THR A 39 5.09 -0.86 -2.84
N VAL A 40 5.41 -1.47 -3.98
CA VAL A 40 6.60 -1.15 -4.78
C VAL A 40 6.60 0.32 -5.19
N LEU A 41 5.47 0.85 -5.67
CA LEU A 41 5.34 2.26 -6.04
C LEU A 41 5.67 3.19 -4.86
N ILE A 42 5.06 2.95 -3.70
CA ILE A 42 5.28 3.79 -2.51
C ILE A 42 6.70 3.66 -1.98
N VAL A 43 7.24 2.45 -1.94
CA VAL A 43 8.61 2.21 -1.47
C VAL A 43 9.64 2.87 -2.39
N ALA A 44 9.46 2.76 -3.72
CA ALA A 44 10.32 3.42 -4.69
C ALA A 44 10.30 4.94 -4.51
N LEU A 45 9.12 5.57 -4.39
CA LEU A 45 9.02 7.02 -4.19
C LEU A 45 9.68 7.49 -2.89
N CYS A 46 9.56 6.72 -1.81
CA CYS A 46 10.15 7.08 -0.52
C CYS A 46 11.67 6.88 -0.50
N ASN A 47 12.17 5.83 -1.16
CA ASN A 47 13.60 5.54 -1.24
C ASN A 47 14.33 6.41 -2.26
N HIS A 48 13.63 6.80 -3.34
CA HIS A 48 14.16 7.56 -4.47
C HIS A 48 13.30 8.81 -4.74
N PRO A 49 13.39 9.85 -3.89
CA PRO A 49 12.59 11.06 -4.06
C PRO A 49 12.65 11.76 -5.43
N PRO A 50 13.76 11.72 -6.21
CA PRO A 50 13.78 12.29 -7.57
C PRO A 50 12.67 11.75 -8.49
N LEU A 51 12.20 10.51 -8.27
CA LEU A 51 11.10 9.93 -9.03
C LEU A 51 9.80 10.74 -8.90
N ILE A 52 9.63 11.47 -7.79
CA ILE A 52 8.43 12.25 -7.55
C ILE A 52 8.36 13.45 -8.49
N ASP A 53 9.44 14.21 -8.60
CA ASP A 53 9.51 15.38 -9.49
C ASP A 53 9.38 14.95 -10.96
N GLU A 54 10.01 13.83 -11.34
CA GLU A 54 9.93 13.26 -12.68
C GLU A 54 8.52 12.77 -13.06
N ASN A 55 7.69 12.45 -12.06
CA ASN A 55 6.37 11.84 -12.25
C ASN A 55 5.27 12.60 -11.49
N PHE A 56 5.42 13.91 -11.29
CA PHE A 56 4.63 14.70 -10.34
C PHE A 56 3.11 14.48 -10.47
N GLU A 57 2.56 14.67 -11.67
CA GLU A 57 1.12 14.50 -11.94
C GLU A 57 0.65 13.06 -11.65
N ALA A 58 1.50 12.08 -11.96
CA ALA A 58 1.21 10.67 -11.71
C ALA A 58 1.17 10.35 -10.22
N VAL A 59 2.10 10.92 -9.47
CA VAL A 59 2.23 10.72 -8.03
C VAL A 59 1.11 11.44 -7.30
N GLU A 60 0.78 12.67 -7.67
CA GLU A 60 -0.33 13.43 -7.08
C GLU A 60 -1.68 12.70 -7.23
N THR A 61 -1.92 12.10 -8.41
CA THR A 61 -3.16 11.41 -8.74
C THR A 61 -3.14 9.90 -8.45
N LEU A 62 -2.11 9.41 -7.74
CA LEU A 62 -1.90 7.99 -7.50
C LEU A 62 -3.05 7.39 -6.67
N ASP A 63 -3.81 6.49 -7.30
CA ASP A 63 -5.05 5.93 -6.76
C ASP A 63 -4.83 4.56 -6.11
N LEU A 64 -4.45 4.60 -4.82
CA LEU A 64 -4.11 3.41 -4.04
C LEU A 64 -5.35 2.80 -3.36
N VAL A 65 -5.51 1.49 -3.50
CA VAL A 65 -6.62 0.73 -2.90
C VAL A 65 -6.40 0.48 -1.41
N HIS A 66 -5.15 0.23 -0.99
CA HIS A 66 -4.89 -0.11 0.41
C HIS A 66 -4.82 1.13 1.32
N PRO A 67 -5.58 1.19 2.44
CA PRO A 67 -5.64 2.39 3.29
C PRO A 67 -4.30 2.77 3.91
N ASP A 68 -3.48 1.80 4.31
CA ASP A 68 -2.15 2.08 4.85
C ASP A 68 -1.20 2.69 3.80
N LEU A 69 -1.31 2.29 2.53
CA LEU A 69 -0.50 2.85 1.46
C LEU A 69 -0.96 4.26 1.10
N ARG A 70 -2.28 4.53 1.14
CA ARG A 70 -2.81 5.91 1.06
C ARG A 70 -2.27 6.80 2.18
N ARG A 71 -2.13 6.27 3.40
CA ARG A 71 -1.56 7.04 4.52
C ARG A 71 -0.08 7.35 4.32
N LEU A 72 0.72 6.38 3.83
CA LEU A 72 2.12 6.61 3.46
C LEU A 72 2.25 7.65 2.35
N HIS A 73 1.43 7.53 1.30
CA HIS A 73 1.39 8.47 0.19
C HIS A 73 1.00 9.89 0.63
N ALA A 74 -0.04 10.05 1.45
CA ALA A 74 -0.44 11.35 1.96
C ALA A 74 0.68 12.00 2.80
N ALA A 75 1.37 11.22 3.65
CA ALA A 75 2.50 11.73 4.43
C ALA A 75 3.71 12.11 3.54
N LEU A 76 3.92 11.40 2.44
CA LEU A 76 4.92 11.77 1.43
C LEU A 76 4.57 13.10 0.75
N ILE A 77 3.31 13.28 0.33
CA ILE A 77 2.82 14.54 -0.27
C ILE A 77 2.95 15.70 0.71
N ASP A 78 2.59 15.49 1.98
CA ASP A 78 2.74 16.51 3.04
C ASP A 78 4.22 16.91 3.23
N ALA A 79 5.14 15.93 3.25
CA ALA A 79 6.57 16.20 3.34
C ALA A 79 7.11 16.99 2.13
N LEU A 80 6.61 16.74 0.91
CA LEU A 80 6.95 17.53 -0.28
C LEU A 80 6.44 18.96 -0.18
N ALA A 81 5.18 19.15 0.26
CA ALA A 81 4.59 20.48 0.42
C ALA A 81 5.37 21.36 1.42
N HIS A 82 6.08 20.74 2.37
CA HIS A 82 6.95 21.42 3.32
C HIS A 82 8.42 21.54 2.88
N GLY A 83 8.77 21.13 1.65
CA GLY A 83 10.13 21.19 1.11
C GLY A 83 11.11 20.20 1.76
N VAL A 84 10.59 19.17 2.43
CA VAL A 84 11.39 18.21 3.21
C VAL A 84 11.79 17.00 2.35
N ALA A 85 11.03 16.67 1.31
CA ALA A 85 11.13 15.41 0.59
C ALA A 85 12.05 15.44 -0.64
N HIS A 86 13.25 16.01 -0.52
CA HIS A 86 14.30 15.89 -1.56
C HIS A 86 15.33 14.80 -1.25
N GLU A 87 15.33 14.31 -0.01
CA GLU A 87 16.24 13.26 0.44
C GLU A 87 15.48 12.15 1.14
N ARG A 88 15.85 10.90 0.85
CA ARG A 88 15.23 9.71 1.45
C ARG A 88 15.15 9.80 2.97
N ARG A 89 16.23 10.23 3.63
CA ARG A 89 16.29 10.31 5.09
C ARG A 89 15.18 11.20 5.64
N ALA A 90 15.00 12.37 5.05
CA ALA A 90 14.00 13.33 5.45
C ALA A 90 12.57 12.81 5.22
N VAL A 91 12.34 12.07 4.12
CA VAL A 91 11.08 11.35 3.87
C VAL A 91 10.79 10.33 4.97
N VAL A 92 11.76 9.46 5.29
CA VAL A 92 11.58 8.42 6.32
C VAL A 92 11.31 9.05 7.69
N GLU A 93 12.05 10.10 8.07
CA GLU A 93 11.82 10.85 9.32
C GLU A 93 10.43 11.51 9.34
N ALA A 94 9.90 11.97 8.20
CA ALA A 94 8.52 12.47 8.10
C ALA A 94 7.48 11.36 8.32
N LEU A 95 7.68 10.17 7.72
CA LEU A 95 6.82 9.02 7.95
C LEU A 95 6.82 8.57 9.42
N GLU A 96 7.98 8.60 10.08
CA GLU A 96 8.12 8.29 11.50
C GLU A 96 7.37 9.30 12.38
N ARG A 97 7.53 10.61 12.12
CA ARG A 97 6.78 11.66 12.81
C ARG A 97 5.27 11.55 12.61
N ALA A 98 4.83 11.06 11.45
CA ALA A 98 3.43 10.76 11.15
C ALA A 98 2.92 9.46 11.81
N GLY A 99 3.75 8.74 12.57
CA GLY A 99 3.39 7.48 13.24
C GLY A 99 3.25 6.30 12.27
N LEU A 100 3.88 6.36 11.10
CA LEU A 100 3.78 5.35 10.04
C LEU A 100 4.98 4.39 9.98
N ALA A 101 5.88 4.44 10.96
CA ALA A 101 7.10 3.63 11.00
C ALA A 101 6.83 2.13 10.83
N GLU A 102 5.87 1.56 11.56
CA GLU A 102 5.54 0.13 11.44
C GLU A 102 5.01 -0.24 10.05
N THR A 103 4.20 0.63 9.45
CA THR A 103 3.65 0.42 8.10
C THR A 103 4.74 0.51 7.05
N TRP A 104 5.64 1.48 7.18
CA TRP A 104 6.80 1.63 6.32
C TRP A 104 7.70 0.38 6.38
N GLN A 105 7.99 -0.15 7.57
CA GLN A 105 8.79 -1.37 7.72
C GLN A 105 8.12 -2.60 7.09
N ARG A 106 6.80 -2.77 7.26
CA ARG A 106 6.06 -3.85 6.59
C ARG A 106 6.13 -3.73 5.06
N ALA A 107 6.02 -2.51 4.52
CA ALA A 107 6.14 -2.26 3.10
C ALA A 107 7.53 -2.63 2.57
N LEU A 108 8.60 -2.18 3.25
CA LEU A 108 9.98 -2.55 2.93
C LEU A 108 10.21 -4.07 2.99
N GLU A 109 9.72 -4.74 4.03
CA GLU A 109 9.84 -6.19 4.17
C GLU A 109 9.15 -6.93 3.02
N LEU A 110 7.98 -6.48 2.58
CA LEU A 110 7.27 -7.08 1.45
C LEU A 110 8.09 -6.94 0.16
N VAL A 111 8.58 -5.73 -0.15
CA VAL A 111 9.40 -5.46 -1.34
C VAL A 111 10.67 -6.32 -1.34
N ARG A 112 11.35 -6.44 -0.19
CA ARG A 112 12.53 -7.30 -0.02
C ARG A 112 12.20 -8.78 -0.27
N ARG A 113 11.14 -9.30 0.34
CA ARG A 113 10.73 -10.71 0.17
C ARG A 113 10.33 -11.02 -1.27
N ALA A 114 9.72 -10.06 -1.96
CA ALA A 114 9.34 -10.15 -3.36
C ALA A 114 10.49 -9.91 -4.35
N ARG A 115 11.73 -9.69 -3.85
CA ARG A 115 12.94 -9.44 -4.66
C ARG A 115 12.81 -8.23 -5.60
N GLN A 116 12.00 -7.26 -5.23
CA GLN A 116 11.81 -6.01 -5.97
C GLN A 116 12.92 -4.99 -5.59
N TRP A 117 14.17 -5.43 -5.73
CA TRP A 117 15.35 -4.66 -5.32
C TRP A 117 15.46 -3.26 -5.95
N PRO A 118 14.99 -2.98 -7.18
CA PRO A 118 15.12 -1.63 -7.74
C PRO A 118 14.36 -0.55 -6.95
N ALA A 119 13.36 -0.95 -6.15
CA ALA A 119 12.63 -0.04 -5.28
C ALA A 119 13.34 0.23 -3.94
N LEU A 120 14.39 -0.53 -3.60
CA LEU A 120 15.11 -0.43 -2.32
C LEU A 120 16.16 0.70 -2.36
N GLU A 121 16.59 1.11 -1.17
CA GLU A 121 17.44 2.27 -0.93
C GLU A 121 18.83 2.22 -1.58
N ASP A 122 19.32 1.03 -1.88
CA ASP A 122 20.64 0.76 -2.44
C ASP A 122 20.65 0.63 -3.97
N ALA A 123 19.48 0.64 -4.60
CA ALA A 123 19.35 0.60 -6.06
C ALA A 123 19.92 1.87 -6.70
N ALA A 124 20.52 1.73 -7.88
CA ALA A 124 20.85 2.89 -8.70
C ALA A 124 19.54 3.57 -9.15
N ILE A 125 19.58 4.90 -9.24
CA ILE A 125 18.38 5.69 -9.61
C ILE A 125 17.81 5.28 -10.98
N GLU A 126 18.66 4.84 -11.92
CA GLU A 126 18.20 4.40 -13.24
C GLU A 126 17.40 3.10 -13.18
N ASP A 127 17.84 2.12 -12.38
CA ASP A 127 17.08 0.88 -12.17
C ASP A 127 15.75 1.17 -11.47
N ALA A 128 15.76 2.11 -10.52
CA ALA A 128 14.56 2.56 -9.82
C ALA A 128 13.57 3.23 -10.78
N ARG A 129 14.04 4.07 -11.72
CA ARG A 129 13.21 4.70 -12.75
C ARG A 129 12.53 3.67 -13.65
N ASP A 130 13.29 2.74 -14.20
CA ASP A 130 12.76 1.73 -15.11
C ASP A 130 11.70 0.85 -14.43
N ALA A 131 12.01 0.38 -13.21
CA ALA A 131 11.08 -0.44 -12.44
C ALA A 131 9.84 0.36 -12.01
N PHE A 132 10.00 1.61 -11.59
CA PHE A 132 8.89 2.48 -11.21
C PHE A 132 7.97 2.77 -12.40
N ALA A 133 8.52 3.12 -13.56
CA ALA A 133 7.76 3.37 -14.77
C ALA A 133 6.93 2.14 -15.18
N GLN A 134 7.53 0.95 -15.13
CA GLN A 134 6.83 -0.31 -15.38
C GLN A 134 5.70 -0.55 -14.37
N ALA A 135 5.98 -0.42 -13.07
CA ALA A 135 4.99 -0.61 -12.02
C ALA A 135 3.83 0.40 -12.15
N LEU A 136 4.12 1.65 -12.48
CA LEU A 136 3.15 2.72 -12.62
C LEU A 136 2.25 2.49 -13.85
N HIS A 137 2.85 2.07 -14.97
CA HIS A 137 2.10 1.68 -16.17
C HIS A 137 1.11 0.55 -15.86
N LEU A 138 1.59 -0.54 -15.24
CA LEU A 138 0.74 -1.67 -14.87
C LEU A 138 -0.38 -1.28 -13.91
N HIS A 139 -0.09 -0.41 -12.92
CA HIS A 139 -1.09 0.08 -11.97
C HIS A 139 -2.18 0.89 -12.69
N ARG A 140 -1.81 1.82 -13.56
CA ARG A 140 -2.77 2.62 -14.33
C ARG A 140 -3.63 1.76 -15.25
N SER A 141 -3.02 0.82 -15.97
CA SER A 141 -3.75 -0.12 -16.84
C SER A 141 -4.78 -0.93 -16.05
N ALA A 142 -4.41 -1.44 -14.86
CA ALA A 142 -5.35 -2.15 -13.99
C ALA A 142 -6.49 -1.25 -13.49
N ARG A 143 -6.22 0.02 -13.16
CA ARG A 143 -7.27 0.98 -12.75
C ARG A 143 -8.23 1.30 -13.89
N THR A 144 -7.72 1.52 -15.10
CA THR A 144 -8.54 1.73 -16.31
C THR A 144 -9.44 0.53 -16.57
N LEU A 145 -8.87 -0.68 -16.58
CA LEU A 145 -9.62 -1.91 -16.81
C LEU A 145 -10.72 -2.13 -15.75
N HIS A 146 -10.46 -1.78 -14.49
CA HIS A 146 -11.48 -1.86 -13.44
C HIS A 146 -12.64 -0.86 -13.65
N ARG A 147 -12.36 0.33 -14.19
CA ARG A 147 -13.40 1.32 -14.54
C ARG A 147 -14.21 0.84 -15.74
N GLU A 148 -13.56 0.28 -16.75
CA GLU A 148 -14.22 -0.31 -17.92
C GLU A 148 -15.13 -1.47 -17.52
N LEU A 149 -14.67 -2.35 -16.62
CA LEU A 149 -15.48 -3.45 -16.08
C LEU A 149 -16.78 -2.92 -15.44
N LYS A 150 -16.67 -1.91 -14.57
CA LYS A 150 -17.84 -1.28 -13.94
C LYS A 150 -18.78 -0.62 -14.96
N ALA A 151 -18.21 0.02 -15.99
CA ALA A 151 -18.99 0.63 -17.05
C ALA A 151 -19.76 -0.42 -17.86
N ALA A 152 -19.12 -1.54 -18.19
CA ALA A 152 -19.75 -2.66 -18.88
C ALA A 152 -20.85 -3.34 -18.05
N GLU A 153 -20.62 -3.54 -16.74
CA GLU A 153 -21.65 -4.04 -15.81
C GLU A 153 -22.87 -3.11 -15.77
N ALA A 154 -22.64 -1.79 -15.69
CA ALA A 154 -23.71 -0.80 -15.68
C ALA A 154 -24.47 -0.75 -17.02
N ALA A 155 -23.76 -0.84 -18.14
CA ALA A 155 -24.36 -0.87 -19.47
C ALA A 155 -25.26 -2.11 -19.65
N LEU A 156 -24.80 -3.29 -19.23
CA LEU A 156 -25.60 -4.51 -19.29
C LEU A 156 -26.84 -4.45 -18.38
N ALA A 157 -26.70 -3.85 -17.19
CA ALA A 157 -27.82 -3.65 -16.27
C ALA A 157 -28.87 -2.66 -16.82
N ALA A 158 -28.43 -1.64 -17.55
CA ALA A 158 -29.31 -0.67 -18.20
C ALA A 158 -29.97 -1.24 -19.46
N GLU A 159 -29.21 -1.97 -20.29
CA GLU A 159 -29.64 -2.53 -21.56
C GLU A 159 -29.12 -3.97 -21.74
N PRO A 160 -29.95 -4.99 -21.47
CA PRO A 160 -29.56 -6.41 -21.53
C PRO A 160 -29.44 -6.97 -22.96
N THR A 161 -28.52 -6.45 -23.76
CA THR A 161 -28.27 -6.92 -25.14
C THR A 161 -27.12 -7.93 -25.22
N ASP A 162 -27.13 -8.75 -26.26
CA ASP A 162 -26.03 -9.69 -26.57
C ASP A 162 -24.70 -8.97 -26.83
N GLU A 163 -24.74 -7.72 -27.31
CA GLU A 163 -23.55 -6.88 -27.49
C GLU A 163 -22.94 -6.49 -26.14
N ASN A 164 -23.75 -5.95 -25.22
CA ASN A 164 -23.29 -5.59 -23.87
C ASN A 164 -22.79 -6.82 -23.10
N TYR A 165 -23.43 -7.97 -23.29
CA TYR A 165 -22.98 -9.23 -22.68
C TYR A 165 -21.60 -9.66 -23.21
N ARG A 166 -21.39 -9.64 -24.54
CA ARG A 166 -20.09 -9.97 -25.13
C ARG A 166 -19.00 -9.02 -24.65
N HIS A 167 -19.26 -7.72 -24.64
CA HIS A 167 -18.32 -6.71 -24.16
C HIS A 167 -17.90 -6.94 -22.69
N LEU A 168 -18.86 -7.25 -21.81
CA LEU A 168 -18.57 -7.59 -20.42
C LEU A 168 -17.68 -8.84 -20.31
N VAL A 169 -17.97 -9.89 -21.08
CA VAL A 169 -17.18 -11.15 -21.07
C VAL A 169 -15.74 -10.89 -21.53
N GLU A 170 -15.54 -10.05 -22.55
CA GLU A 170 -14.21 -9.65 -23.04
C GLU A 170 -13.40 -8.92 -21.96
N ILE A 171 -13.98 -7.92 -21.30
CA ILE A 171 -13.31 -7.17 -20.22
C ILE A 171 -13.02 -8.09 -19.02
N GLN A 172 -13.94 -8.97 -18.65
CA GLN A 172 -13.73 -9.95 -17.59
C GLN A 172 -12.57 -10.92 -17.91
N ALA A 173 -12.38 -11.30 -19.17
CA ALA A 173 -11.25 -12.12 -19.58
C ALA A 173 -9.93 -11.37 -19.40
N GLN A 174 -9.83 -10.14 -19.91
CA GLN A 174 -8.66 -9.28 -19.73
C GLN A 174 -8.34 -9.04 -18.24
N PHE A 175 -9.37 -8.83 -17.42
CA PHE A 175 -9.20 -8.61 -15.98
C PHE A 175 -8.59 -9.83 -15.28
N ARG A 176 -9.07 -11.04 -15.62
CA ARG A 176 -8.51 -12.29 -15.09
C ARG A 176 -7.05 -12.49 -15.48
N ASP A 177 -6.67 -12.13 -16.70
CA ASP A 177 -5.29 -12.28 -17.18
C ASP A 177 -4.31 -11.37 -16.43
N VAL A 178 -4.72 -10.12 -16.15
CA VAL A 178 -3.95 -9.18 -15.32
C VAL A 178 -3.80 -9.72 -13.89
N GLN A 179 -4.91 -10.18 -13.28
CA GLN A 179 -4.88 -10.75 -11.93
C GLN A 179 -4.03 -12.03 -11.84
N ALA A 180 -4.06 -12.88 -12.86
CA ALA A 180 -3.24 -14.09 -12.90
C ALA A 180 -1.75 -13.75 -12.97
N THR A 181 -1.37 -12.74 -13.75
CA THR A 181 0.01 -12.26 -13.84
C THR A 181 0.48 -11.69 -12.50
N GLU A 182 -0.37 -10.93 -11.80
CA GLU A 182 -0.09 -10.42 -10.46
C GLU A 182 0.06 -11.54 -9.43
N ALA A 183 -0.85 -12.50 -9.41
CA ALA A 183 -0.83 -13.62 -8.47
C ALA A 183 0.41 -14.51 -8.66
N LEU A 184 0.91 -14.66 -9.89
CA LEU A 184 2.17 -15.36 -10.15
C LEU A 184 3.35 -14.62 -9.52
N ILE A 185 3.43 -13.29 -9.70
CA ILE A 185 4.49 -12.45 -9.14
C ILE A 185 4.46 -12.46 -7.60
N GLU A 186 3.27 -12.38 -7.00
CA GLU A 186 3.08 -12.39 -5.54
C GLU A 186 3.25 -13.81 -4.94
N GLY A 187 2.87 -14.85 -5.68
CA GLY A 187 2.84 -16.25 -5.24
C GLY A 187 4.19 -16.95 -5.16
N PHE A 188 5.25 -16.43 -5.81
CA PHE A 188 6.61 -16.99 -5.71
C PHE A 188 7.16 -17.03 -4.27
N GLY A 189 6.67 -16.15 -3.38
CA GLY A 189 7.04 -16.13 -1.96
C GLY A 189 6.16 -17.00 -1.05
N VAL A 190 4.97 -17.41 -1.51
CA VAL A 190 3.97 -18.13 -0.68
C VAL A 190 3.98 -19.65 -0.97
N MET A 191 4.36 -20.06 -2.19
CA MET A 191 4.46 -21.48 -2.58
C MET A 191 5.86 -22.09 -2.41
N SER A 192 6.90 -21.28 -2.16
CA SER A 192 8.21 -21.79 -1.73
C SER A 192 8.13 -22.19 -0.25
N GLY A 193 7.54 -23.36 0.01
CA GLY A 193 7.52 -24.01 1.32
C GLY A 193 8.92 -24.31 1.83
N ARG A 194 9.63 -23.29 2.34
CA ARG A 194 10.70 -23.51 3.30
C ARG A 194 10.05 -23.88 4.61
N ALA A 195 9.71 -25.17 4.71
CA ALA A 195 9.53 -25.82 5.97
C ALA A 195 10.68 -25.39 6.88
N ARG A 196 10.32 -24.88 8.06
CA ARG A 196 11.24 -24.86 9.20
C ARG A 196 11.81 -26.28 9.35
N GLN A 197 13.04 -26.48 8.93
CA GLN A 197 13.99 -27.39 9.56
C GLN A 197 15.12 -26.47 10.02
N GLY A 198 15.32 -26.18 11.30
CA GLY A 198 15.14 -27.08 12.43
C GLY A 198 16.31 -28.06 12.47
N SER A 199 17.51 -27.54 12.70
CA SER A 199 18.66 -28.21 13.30
C SER A 199 19.54 -27.14 13.93
#